data_AF-A0A5C8LZJ6-F1
#
_entry.id   AF-A0A5C8LZJ6-F1
#
_cell.length_a   1.000
_cell.length_b   1.000
_cell.length_c   1.000
_cell.angle_alpha   90.00
_cell.angle_beta   90.00
_cell.angle_gamma   90.00
#
_symmetry.space_group_name_H-M   'P 1'
#
loop_
_entity.id
_entity.type
_entity.pdbx_description
1 polymer ?
#
loop_
_entity_poly.entity_id
_entity_poly.type
_entity_poly.pdbx_seq_one_letter_code
_entity_poly.pdbx_strand_id
1 'polypeptide(L)'
;MFNKTIKLENERLRKELSEAHSVISAIKGSVAFIQFSPDGYIQNANELFLLTVGYSLSEIVGKHHSIFCDSHYSSSYEYKNFWSELASGKAKHGTFRRKTKAAKSIWLEATYFPVHNHDGKVTNVIKIASDVTEQTADLADQHAIYSALDKAMAIIEFTPDGEIVHANDNFLQVMGYQLSDIINKHHKMFCDDSFYRENPEFWRNLAGGKLSSGKFKRYDARGREIWLEASYNPVKDDTGNIIKVIKFATVITDRVMQAMRTKQAAQIAHDTALQTFNIAEQGKSHIGFSLDLASEISETVLATNQVIQRLSDQAKEISSMVTMIRSVAEQTNLLALNAAIEAARAGEAGRGFAVVADEVRSLASRTSAATNDIAKVVARNLDVTDQVMQAINSIDGLSSQNGEKIVQLSSIIMDIEKGAQEVVQSVSAIQ
;
A
#
# COMPACT_ATOMS: atom_id res chain seq x y z
N MET A 1 -82.95 -61.03 35.15
CA MET A 1 -81.48 -60.91 35.30
C MET A 1 -80.76 -60.39 34.04
N PHE A 2 -81.26 -60.64 32.82
CA PHE A 2 -80.62 -60.22 31.55
C PHE A 2 -80.37 -58.71 31.37
N ASN A 3 -81.12 -57.85 32.08
CA ASN A 3 -81.08 -56.40 31.91
C ASN A 3 -79.96 -55.71 32.75
N LYS A 4 -79.36 -56.39 33.74
CA LYS A 4 -78.34 -55.77 34.63
C LYS A 4 -76.94 -55.80 34.01
N THR A 5 -76.56 -56.88 33.34
CA THR A 5 -75.25 -57.05 32.67
C THR A 5 -75.12 -56.13 31.45
N ILE A 6 -76.18 -56.02 30.64
CA ILE A 6 -76.21 -55.10 29.49
C ILE A 6 -76.09 -53.64 29.94
N LYS A 7 -76.70 -53.26 31.07
CA LYS A 7 -76.59 -51.91 31.63
C LYS A 7 -75.16 -51.58 32.08
N LEU A 8 -74.52 -52.50 32.81
CA LEU A 8 -73.12 -52.32 33.26
C LEU A 8 -72.16 -52.21 32.07
N GLU A 9 -72.35 -53.02 31.03
CA GLU A 9 -71.53 -52.95 29.82
C GLU A 9 -71.80 -51.67 29.02
N ASN A 10 -73.05 -51.20 28.96
CA ASN A 10 -73.38 -49.93 28.31
C ASN A 10 -72.77 -48.74 29.08
N GLU A 11 -72.76 -48.77 30.41
CA GLU A 11 -72.10 -47.78 31.25
C GLU A 11 -70.57 -47.78 31.04
N ARG A 12 -69.95 -48.96 30.95
CA ARG A 12 -68.51 -49.10 30.64
C ARG A 12 -68.18 -48.52 29.26
N LEU A 13 -68.91 -48.92 28.22
CA LEU A 13 -68.71 -48.43 26.85
C LEU A 13 -68.96 -46.91 26.74
N ARG A 14 -69.94 -46.37 27.48
CA ARG A 14 -70.15 -44.91 27.55
C ARG A 14 -68.98 -44.19 28.20
N LYS A 15 -68.40 -44.78 29.26
CA LYS A 15 -67.22 -44.22 29.94
C LYS A 15 -66.00 -44.24 29.01
N GLU A 16 -65.71 -45.37 28.37
CA GLU A 16 -64.61 -45.51 27.41
C GLU A 16 -64.78 -44.56 26.21
N LEU A 17 -66.00 -44.43 25.68
CA LEU A 17 -66.30 -43.47 24.62
C LEU A 17 -66.10 -42.02 25.07
N SER A 18 -66.53 -41.69 26.29
CA SER A 18 -66.34 -40.36 26.87
C SER A 18 -64.86 -40.03 27.09
N GLU A 19 -64.08 -40.99 27.57
CA GLU A 19 -62.63 -40.85 27.73
C GLU A 19 -61.93 -40.66 26.39
N ALA A 20 -62.24 -41.47 25.38
CA ALA A 20 -61.68 -41.33 24.03
C ALA A 20 -62.04 -39.97 23.41
N HIS A 21 -63.28 -39.51 23.56
CA HIS A 21 -63.69 -38.18 23.11
C HIS A 21 -62.93 -37.07 23.84
N SER A 22 -62.69 -37.21 25.14
CA SER A 22 -61.97 -36.20 25.92
C SER A 22 -60.51 -36.08 25.47
N VAL A 23 -59.84 -37.21 25.22
CA VAL A 23 -58.46 -37.24 24.69
C VAL A 23 -58.40 -36.62 23.29
N ILE A 24 -59.29 -37.01 22.37
CA ILE A 24 -59.34 -36.44 21.02
C ILE A 24 -59.63 -34.94 21.07
N SER A 25 -60.53 -34.50 21.95
CA SER A 25 -60.84 -33.09 22.14
C SER A 25 -59.64 -32.32 22.67
N ALA A 26 -58.89 -32.87 23.62
CA ALA A 26 -57.66 -32.25 24.14
C ALA A 26 -56.60 -32.09 23.04
N ILE A 27 -56.39 -33.10 22.20
CA ILE A 27 -55.47 -33.02 21.05
C ILE A 27 -55.96 -31.94 20.07
N LYS A 28 -57.24 -31.97 19.67
CA LYS A 28 -57.84 -30.97 18.77
C LYS A 28 -57.81 -29.56 19.35
N GLY A 29 -57.73 -29.39 20.67
CA GLY A 29 -57.60 -28.10 21.32
C GLY A 29 -56.19 -27.50 21.27
N SER A 30 -55.18 -28.31 20.94
CA SER A 30 -53.76 -27.91 21.03
C SER A 30 -53.01 -27.92 19.70
N VAL A 31 -53.55 -28.53 18.64
CA VAL A 31 -52.91 -28.58 17.31
C VAL A 31 -53.88 -28.19 16.20
N ALA A 32 -53.37 -27.59 15.12
CA ALA A 32 -54.18 -27.32 13.93
C ALA A 32 -54.65 -28.66 13.34
N PHE A 33 -55.97 -28.84 13.23
CA PHE A 33 -56.62 -30.08 12.82
C PHE A 33 -57.53 -29.84 11.62
N ILE A 34 -57.43 -30.71 10.61
CA ILE A 34 -58.34 -30.72 9.46
C ILE A 34 -58.60 -32.16 9.02
N GLN A 35 -59.80 -32.40 8.52
CA GLN A 35 -60.28 -33.70 8.07
C GLN A 35 -60.71 -33.62 6.61
N PHE A 36 -60.33 -34.63 5.83
CA PHE A 36 -60.63 -34.78 4.42
C PHE A 36 -61.31 -36.13 4.14
N SER A 37 -62.04 -36.22 3.04
CA SER A 37 -62.38 -37.51 2.43
C SER A 37 -61.12 -38.22 1.92
N PRO A 38 -61.18 -39.53 1.60
CA PRO A 38 -60.06 -40.24 0.99
C PRO A 38 -59.58 -39.60 -0.32
N ASP A 39 -60.49 -38.95 -1.05
CA ASP A 39 -60.21 -38.23 -2.29
C ASP A 39 -59.77 -36.77 -2.08
N GLY A 40 -59.51 -36.35 -0.84
CA GLY A 40 -58.92 -35.03 -0.54
C GLY A 40 -59.89 -33.85 -0.42
N TYR A 41 -61.21 -34.10 -0.33
CA TYR A 41 -62.21 -33.04 -0.10
C TYR A 41 -62.35 -32.73 1.38
N ILE A 42 -62.33 -31.45 1.73
CA ILE A 42 -62.37 -30.97 3.11
C ILE A 42 -63.75 -31.25 3.73
N GLN A 43 -63.76 -31.97 4.84
CA GLN A 43 -64.97 -32.33 5.60
C GLN A 43 -65.15 -31.42 6.81
N ASN A 44 -64.08 -31.14 7.55
CA ASN A 44 -64.13 -30.30 8.75
C ASN A 44 -62.72 -29.78 9.12
N ALA A 45 -62.62 -28.70 9.88
CA ALA A 45 -61.37 -28.17 10.45
C ALA A 45 -61.63 -27.49 11.80
N ASN A 46 -60.65 -27.50 12.70
CA ASN A 46 -60.75 -26.76 13.96
C ASN A 46 -60.34 -25.29 13.79
N GLU A 47 -60.63 -24.48 14.80
CA GLU A 47 -60.32 -23.04 14.82
C GLU A 47 -58.82 -22.76 14.65
N LEU A 48 -57.95 -23.55 15.28
CA LEU A 48 -56.49 -23.41 15.15
C LEU A 48 -56.04 -23.52 13.70
N PHE A 49 -56.52 -24.52 12.96
CA PHE A 49 -56.19 -24.65 11.53
C PHE A 49 -56.72 -23.48 10.72
N LEU A 50 -57.98 -23.09 10.95
CA LEU A 50 -58.63 -21.99 10.24
C LEU A 50 -57.91 -20.66 10.44
N LEU A 51 -57.46 -20.37 11.67
CA LEU A 51 -56.64 -19.21 11.99
C LEU A 51 -55.30 -19.24 11.24
N THR A 52 -54.60 -20.38 11.22
CA THR A 52 -53.33 -20.53 10.50
C THR A 52 -53.46 -20.28 8.99
N VAL A 53 -54.53 -20.78 8.35
CA VAL A 53 -54.71 -20.61 6.90
C VAL A 53 -55.51 -19.36 6.49
N GLY A 54 -56.15 -18.70 7.45
CA GLY A 54 -56.92 -17.46 7.26
C GLY A 54 -58.27 -17.63 6.55
N TYR A 55 -58.85 -18.84 6.59
CA TYR A 55 -60.17 -19.12 6.01
C TYR A 55 -61.21 -19.36 7.11
N SER A 56 -62.49 -19.13 6.80
CA SER A 56 -63.59 -19.67 7.64
C SER A 56 -63.90 -21.11 7.25
N LEU A 57 -64.57 -21.85 8.14
CA LEU A 57 -64.97 -23.23 7.85
C LEU A 57 -65.89 -23.33 6.63
N SER A 58 -66.85 -22.40 6.50
CA SER A 58 -67.81 -22.38 5.38
C SER A 58 -67.16 -22.12 4.02
N GLU A 59 -65.98 -21.48 4.00
CA GLU A 59 -65.24 -21.21 2.76
C GLU A 59 -64.49 -22.43 2.24
N ILE A 60 -64.12 -23.36 3.12
CA ILE A 60 -63.24 -24.49 2.76
C ILE A 60 -63.95 -25.84 2.71
N VAL A 61 -65.06 -26.04 3.45
CA VAL A 61 -65.79 -27.32 3.42
C VAL A 61 -66.29 -27.62 2.01
N GLY A 62 -66.10 -28.87 1.58
CA GLY A 62 -66.44 -29.33 0.23
C GLY A 62 -65.45 -28.91 -0.86
N LYS A 63 -64.46 -28.06 -0.56
CA LYS A 63 -63.33 -27.79 -1.47
C LYS A 63 -62.26 -28.88 -1.35
N HIS A 64 -61.48 -29.07 -2.41
CA HIS A 64 -60.36 -29.99 -2.38
C HIS A 64 -59.14 -29.37 -1.67
N HIS A 65 -58.31 -30.18 -0.99
CA HIS A 65 -57.09 -29.73 -0.29
C HIS A 65 -56.16 -28.86 -1.15
N SER A 66 -56.21 -28.98 -2.48
CA SER A 66 -55.40 -28.22 -3.42
C SER A 66 -55.57 -26.70 -3.30
N ILE A 67 -56.65 -26.20 -2.68
CA ILE A 67 -56.81 -24.77 -2.40
C ILE A 67 -55.68 -24.19 -1.52
N PHE A 68 -55.01 -25.04 -0.73
CA PHE A 68 -53.87 -24.65 0.11
C PHE A 68 -52.53 -24.83 -0.59
N CYS A 69 -52.51 -25.26 -1.85
CA CYS A 69 -51.29 -25.62 -2.57
C CYS A 69 -50.95 -24.60 -3.66
N ASP A 70 -49.68 -24.60 -4.08
CA ASP A 70 -49.31 -23.96 -5.33
C ASP A 70 -49.91 -24.71 -6.53
N SER A 71 -50.34 -23.98 -7.56
CA SER A 71 -50.99 -24.56 -8.74
C SER A 71 -50.09 -25.54 -9.48
N HIS A 72 -48.78 -25.28 -9.55
CA HIS A 72 -47.81 -26.18 -10.17
C HIS A 72 -47.73 -27.51 -9.40
N TYR A 73 -47.63 -27.45 -8.07
CA TYR A 73 -47.61 -28.65 -7.23
C TYR A 73 -48.93 -29.42 -7.30
N SER A 74 -50.08 -28.75 -7.21
CA SER A 74 -51.38 -29.42 -7.24
C SER A 74 -51.68 -30.16 -8.55
N SER A 75 -50.98 -29.81 -9.64
CA SER A 75 -51.11 -30.45 -10.95
C SER A 75 -50.11 -31.60 -11.15
N SER A 76 -49.18 -31.79 -10.23
CA SER A 76 -48.04 -32.71 -10.39
C SER A 76 -48.42 -34.17 -10.15
N TYR A 77 -47.58 -35.10 -10.64
CA TYR A 77 -47.76 -36.53 -10.38
C TYR A 77 -47.59 -36.84 -8.89
N GLU A 78 -46.63 -36.18 -8.23
CA GLU A 78 -46.36 -36.35 -6.80
C GLU A 78 -47.60 -36.02 -5.96
N TYR A 79 -48.35 -34.97 -6.32
CA TYR A 79 -49.57 -34.60 -5.61
C TYR A 79 -50.71 -35.61 -5.79
N LYS A 80 -50.87 -36.16 -7.00
CA LYS A 80 -51.84 -37.23 -7.26
C LYS A 80 -51.48 -38.52 -6.50
N ASN A 81 -50.21 -38.90 -6.55
CA ASN A 81 -49.70 -40.06 -5.83
C ASN A 81 -49.83 -39.88 -4.30
N PHE A 82 -49.63 -38.66 -3.79
CA PHE A 82 -49.81 -38.33 -2.37
C PHE A 82 -51.20 -38.71 -1.86
N TRP A 83 -52.26 -38.33 -2.57
CA TRP A 83 -53.64 -38.68 -2.20
C TRP A 83 -53.96 -40.16 -2.47
N SER A 84 -53.43 -40.75 -3.54
CA SER A 84 -53.58 -42.18 -3.80
C SER A 84 -53.00 -43.04 -2.66
N GLU A 85 -51.85 -42.66 -2.12
CA GLU A 85 -51.22 -43.38 -1.02
C GLU A 85 -51.98 -43.20 0.30
N LEU A 86 -52.51 -42.00 0.57
CA LEU A 86 -53.37 -41.77 1.73
C LEU A 86 -54.67 -42.58 1.65
N ALA A 87 -55.30 -42.62 0.48
CA ALA A 87 -56.49 -43.43 0.23
C ALA A 87 -56.20 -44.94 0.38
N SER A 88 -54.97 -45.39 0.11
CA SER A 88 -54.54 -46.77 0.34
C SER A 88 -54.08 -47.05 1.79
N GLY A 89 -54.25 -46.11 2.71
CA GLY A 89 -53.93 -46.29 4.13
C GLY A 89 -52.50 -45.92 4.54
N LYS A 90 -51.67 -45.37 3.64
CA LYS A 90 -50.29 -44.96 3.95
C LYS A 90 -50.26 -43.54 4.51
N ALA A 91 -49.81 -43.40 5.76
CA ALA A 91 -49.62 -42.09 6.38
C ALA A 91 -48.51 -41.27 5.69
N LYS A 92 -48.62 -39.95 5.74
CA LYS A 92 -47.63 -39.01 5.20
C LYS A 92 -47.19 -38.02 6.26
N HIS A 93 -45.89 -37.82 6.39
CA HIS A 93 -45.28 -36.87 7.33
C HIS A 93 -44.24 -36.00 6.61
N GLY A 94 -44.07 -34.76 7.05
CA GLY A 94 -43.01 -33.86 6.61
C GLY A 94 -43.38 -32.39 6.74
N THR A 95 -42.51 -31.54 6.22
CA THR A 95 -42.70 -30.09 6.19
C THR A 95 -43.16 -29.65 4.81
N PHE A 96 -44.35 -29.05 4.75
CA PHE A 96 -45.04 -28.79 3.50
C PHE A 96 -45.32 -27.31 3.32
N ARG A 97 -44.87 -26.76 2.19
CA ARG A 97 -45.23 -25.41 1.78
C ARG A 97 -46.70 -25.34 1.38
N ARG A 98 -47.45 -24.40 1.96
CA ARG A 98 -48.87 -24.15 1.69
C ARG A 98 -49.12 -22.64 1.49
N LYS A 99 -50.33 -22.30 1.05
CA LYS A 99 -50.78 -20.93 0.85
C LYS A 99 -51.99 -20.63 1.72
N THR A 100 -52.00 -19.45 2.33
CA THR A 100 -53.16 -18.91 3.06
C THR A 100 -54.17 -18.30 2.09
N LYS A 101 -55.33 -17.88 2.61
CA LYS A 101 -56.34 -17.11 1.86
C LYS A 101 -55.78 -15.85 1.19
N ALA A 102 -54.85 -15.18 1.87
CA ALA A 102 -54.17 -13.99 1.35
C ALA A 102 -53.03 -14.33 0.37
N ALA A 103 -52.93 -15.58 -0.11
CA ALA A 103 -51.87 -16.10 -0.96
C ALA A 103 -50.45 -16.02 -0.34
N LYS A 104 -50.34 -15.80 0.98
CA LYS A 104 -49.06 -15.86 1.70
C LYS A 104 -48.57 -17.29 1.79
N SER A 105 -47.28 -17.50 1.54
CA SER A 105 -46.64 -18.80 1.74
C SER A 105 -46.45 -19.09 3.23
N ILE A 106 -46.87 -20.27 3.66
CA ILE A 106 -46.65 -20.81 5.02
C ILE A 106 -46.01 -22.19 4.92
N TRP A 107 -45.26 -22.59 5.94
CA TRP A 107 -44.68 -23.91 6.08
C TRP A 107 -45.37 -24.64 7.23
N LEU A 108 -45.97 -25.78 6.92
CA LEU A 108 -46.65 -26.62 7.89
C LEU A 108 -45.87 -27.91 8.08
N GLU A 109 -45.32 -28.13 9.28
CA GLU A 109 -44.92 -29.46 9.70
C GLU A 109 -46.19 -30.25 10.01
N ALA A 110 -46.46 -31.31 9.26
CA ALA A 110 -47.75 -31.97 9.31
C ALA A 110 -47.63 -33.48 9.15
N THR A 111 -48.58 -34.17 9.77
CA THR A 111 -48.80 -35.60 9.58
C THR A 111 -50.25 -35.85 9.16
N TYR A 112 -50.42 -36.59 8.06
CA TYR A 112 -51.69 -37.00 7.48
C TYR A 112 -51.92 -38.48 7.81
N PHE A 113 -53.00 -38.77 8.52
CA PHE A 113 -53.40 -40.06 9.06
C PHE A 113 -54.67 -40.57 8.36
N PRO A 114 -54.58 -41.65 7.57
CA PRO A 114 -55.75 -42.36 7.09
C PRO A 114 -56.50 -43.02 8.26
N VAL A 115 -57.81 -42.77 8.37
CA VAL A 115 -58.69 -43.36 9.38
C VAL A 115 -59.47 -44.50 8.72
N HIS A 116 -59.45 -45.67 9.35
CA HIS A 116 -60.06 -46.88 8.83
C HIS A 116 -61.37 -47.19 9.55
N ASN A 117 -62.35 -47.75 8.83
CA ASN A 117 -63.52 -48.38 9.45
C ASN A 117 -63.20 -49.79 9.95
N HIS A 118 -64.20 -50.46 10.54
CA HIS A 118 -64.10 -51.84 11.02
C HIS A 118 -63.72 -52.86 9.93
N ASP A 119 -64.01 -52.55 8.65
CA ASP A 119 -63.67 -53.40 7.50
C ASP A 119 -62.28 -53.09 6.91
N GLY A 120 -61.49 -52.23 7.55
CA GLY A 120 -60.14 -51.86 7.10
C GLY A 120 -60.10 -50.90 5.90
N LYS A 121 -61.23 -50.30 5.51
CA LYS A 121 -61.30 -49.30 4.44
C LYS A 121 -61.08 -47.89 5.00
N VAL A 122 -60.27 -47.07 4.33
CA VAL A 122 -60.09 -45.66 4.69
C VAL A 122 -61.40 -44.89 4.47
N THR A 123 -61.92 -44.28 5.54
CA THR A 123 -63.16 -43.47 5.50
C THR A 123 -62.89 -41.99 5.37
N ASN A 124 -61.76 -41.53 5.91
CA ASN A 124 -61.33 -40.14 5.93
C ASN A 124 -59.84 -40.05 6.24
N VAL A 125 -59.25 -38.88 5.97
CA VAL A 125 -57.86 -38.56 6.30
C VAL A 125 -57.87 -37.41 7.30
N ILE A 126 -57.22 -37.58 8.44
CA ILE A 126 -57.00 -36.53 9.43
C ILE A 126 -55.61 -35.94 9.20
N LYS A 127 -55.47 -34.63 9.26
CA LYS A 127 -54.17 -33.96 9.30
C LYS A 127 -54.08 -33.15 10.58
N ILE A 128 -52.96 -33.32 11.29
CA ILE A 128 -52.51 -32.36 12.30
C ILE A 128 -51.33 -31.58 11.76
N ALA A 129 -51.20 -30.32 12.14
CA ALA A 129 -50.11 -29.47 11.70
C ALA A 129 -49.65 -28.48 12.77
N SER A 130 -48.38 -28.09 12.66
CA SER A 130 -47.78 -26.94 13.33
C SER A 130 -47.31 -25.96 12.26
N ASP A 131 -47.51 -24.66 12.50
CA ASP A 131 -46.93 -23.61 11.66
C ASP A 131 -45.47 -23.40 12.04
N VAL A 132 -44.56 -23.74 11.12
CA VAL A 132 -43.11 -23.63 11.29
C VAL A 132 -42.51 -22.58 10.36
N THR A 133 -43.33 -21.63 9.88
CA THR A 133 -42.94 -20.64 8.88
C THR A 133 -41.78 -19.76 9.36
N GLU A 134 -41.86 -19.28 10.59
CA GLU A 134 -40.84 -18.39 11.19
C GLU A 134 -39.51 -19.14 11.37
N GLN A 135 -39.54 -20.33 11.99
CA GLN A 135 -38.34 -21.16 12.19
C GLN A 135 -37.68 -21.55 10.86
N THR A 136 -38.49 -21.86 9.85
CA THR A 136 -37.96 -22.20 8.51
C THR A 136 -37.34 -20.97 7.83
N ALA A 137 -37.92 -19.79 8.01
CA ALA A 137 -37.37 -18.54 7.47
C ALA A 137 -36.06 -18.17 8.16
N ASP A 138 -35.99 -18.26 9.49
CA ASP A 138 -34.78 -17.97 10.27
C ASP A 138 -33.62 -18.90 9.90
N LEU A 139 -33.89 -20.20 9.77
CA LEU A 139 -32.88 -21.17 9.33
C LEU A 139 -32.39 -20.89 7.89
N ALA A 140 -33.31 -20.52 7.00
CA ALA A 140 -32.96 -20.17 5.63
C ALA A 140 -32.10 -18.90 5.56
N ASP A 141 -32.42 -17.89 6.37
CA ASP A 141 -31.65 -16.65 6.48
C ASP A 141 -30.24 -16.91 7.05
N GLN A 142 -30.14 -17.68 8.14
CA GLN A 142 -28.85 -18.10 8.71
C GLN A 142 -27.98 -18.86 7.71
N HIS A 143 -28.56 -19.79 6.94
CA HIS A 143 -27.86 -20.50 5.87
C HIS A 143 -27.40 -19.56 4.75
N ALA A 144 -28.22 -18.57 4.38
CA ALA A 144 -27.86 -17.59 3.36
C ALA A 144 -26.68 -16.73 3.81
N ILE A 145 -26.69 -16.26 5.07
CA ILE A 145 -25.57 -15.50 5.66
C ILE A 145 -24.30 -16.33 5.69
N TYR A 146 -24.37 -17.57 6.18
CA TYR A 146 -23.20 -18.46 6.21
C TYR A 146 -22.63 -18.70 4.81
N SER A 147 -23.50 -18.97 3.82
CA SER A 147 -23.05 -19.16 2.43
C SER A 147 -22.41 -17.90 1.84
N ALA A 148 -22.90 -16.71 2.20
CA ALA A 148 -22.30 -15.46 1.76
C ALA A 148 -20.90 -15.26 2.36
N LEU A 149 -20.71 -15.57 3.65
CA LEU A 149 -19.40 -15.52 4.31
C LEU A 149 -18.44 -16.55 3.72
N ASP A 150 -18.91 -17.78 3.50
CA ASP A 150 -18.11 -18.88 2.96
C ASP A 150 -17.54 -18.56 1.58
N LYS A 151 -18.34 -17.91 0.72
CA LYS A 151 -17.89 -17.46 -0.61
C LYS A 151 -16.92 -16.29 -0.56
N ALA A 152 -17.06 -15.39 0.41
CA ALA A 152 -16.30 -14.14 0.46
C ALA A 152 -14.99 -14.22 1.25
N MET A 153 -14.88 -15.13 2.20
CA MET A 153 -13.79 -15.16 3.18
C MET A 153 -13.14 -16.54 3.30
N ALA A 154 -11.90 -16.56 3.76
CA ALA A 154 -11.26 -17.78 4.22
C ALA A 154 -11.79 -18.13 5.62
N ILE A 155 -12.39 -19.31 5.76
CA ILE A 155 -12.97 -19.82 6.99
C ILE A 155 -12.24 -21.07 7.43
N ILE A 156 -11.89 -21.14 8.70
CA ILE A 156 -11.33 -22.34 9.33
C ILE A 156 -11.90 -22.49 10.74
N GLU A 157 -12.26 -23.71 11.09
CA GLU A 157 -12.83 -24.09 12.38
C GLU A 157 -11.81 -24.90 13.18
N PHE A 158 -11.74 -24.59 14.47
CA PHE A 158 -10.90 -25.28 15.41
C PHE A 158 -11.69 -25.78 16.61
N THR A 159 -11.18 -26.82 17.25
CA THR A 159 -11.52 -27.15 18.63
C THR A 159 -11.07 -26.02 19.57
N PRO A 160 -11.57 -25.95 20.82
CA PRO A 160 -11.16 -24.93 21.79
C PRO A 160 -9.66 -24.93 22.12
N ASP A 161 -8.98 -26.06 21.92
CA ASP A 161 -7.54 -26.25 22.11
C ASP A 161 -6.70 -26.02 20.85
N GLY A 162 -7.33 -25.77 19.69
CA GLY A 162 -6.65 -25.32 18.49
C GLY A 162 -6.35 -26.37 17.42
N GLU A 163 -6.96 -27.55 17.53
CA GLU A 163 -6.95 -28.56 16.47
C GLU A 163 -7.93 -28.22 15.38
N ILE A 164 -7.55 -28.45 14.12
CA ILE A 164 -8.34 -28.09 12.95
C ILE A 164 -9.44 -29.11 12.73
N VAL A 165 -10.68 -28.63 12.70
CA VAL A 165 -11.88 -29.45 12.46
C VAL A 165 -12.29 -29.39 11.00
N HIS A 166 -12.29 -28.18 10.42
CA HIS A 166 -12.74 -27.94 9.05
C HIS A 166 -12.11 -26.66 8.50
N ALA A 167 -11.99 -26.55 7.18
CA ALA A 167 -11.65 -25.31 6.50
C ALA A 167 -12.34 -25.28 5.14
N ASN A 168 -12.76 -24.09 4.71
CA ASN A 168 -13.39 -23.91 3.41
C ASN A 168 -12.36 -23.78 2.27
N ASP A 169 -12.85 -23.86 1.04
CA ASP A 169 -12.01 -23.83 -0.17
C ASP A 169 -11.17 -22.56 -0.26
N ASN A 170 -11.71 -21.41 0.16
CA ASN A 170 -10.99 -20.13 0.19
C ASN A 170 -9.76 -20.21 1.10
N PHE A 171 -9.89 -20.77 2.30
CA PHE A 171 -8.76 -20.96 3.20
C PHE A 171 -7.73 -21.93 2.62
N LEU A 172 -8.19 -23.07 2.11
CA LEU A 172 -7.34 -24.12 1.54
C LEU A 172 -6.53 -23.61 0.33
N GLN A 173 -7.18 -22.87 -0.57
CA GLN A 173 -6.54 -22.29 -1.75
C GLN A 173 -5.48 -21.25 -1.36
N VAL A 174 -5.81 -20.34 -0.45
CA VAL A 174 -4.89 -19.30 0.03
C VAL A 174 -3.67 -19.91 0.72
N MET A 175 -3.88 -20.93 1.56
CA MET A 175 -2.82 -21.56 2.34
C MET A 175 -2.11 -22.70 1.58
N GLY A 176 -2.61 -23.09 0.41
CA GLY A 176 -1.99 -24.10 -0.46
C GLY A 176 -2.05 -25.54 0.09
N TYR A 177 -3.05 -25.85 0.92
CA TYR A 177 -3.24 -27.19 1.51
C TYR A 177 -4.51 -27.85 0.98
N GLN A 178 -4.57 -29.18 1.02
CA GLN A 178 -5.83 -29.91 0.96
C GLN A 178 -6.39 -30.09 2.37
N LEU A 179 -7.71 -30.26 2.49
CA LEU A 179 -8.36 -30.45 3.81
C LEU A 179 -7.78 -31.66 4.57
N SER A 180 -7.50 -32.75 3.86
CA SER A 180 -6.87 -33.96 4.40
C SER A 180 -5.49 -33.70 5.01
N ASP A 181 -4.80 -32.65 4.55
CA ASP A 181 -3.46 -32.32 5.02
C ASP A 181 -3.46 -31.59 6.36
N ILE A 182 -4.61 -31.03 6.76
CA ILE A 182 -4.70 -30.12 7.92
C ILE A 182 -5.65 -30.58 9.00
N ILE A 183 -6.65 -31.43 8.70
CA ILE A 183 -7.57 -31.97 9.70
C ILE A 183 -6.79 -32.66 10.83
N ASN A 184 -7.26 -32.45 12.07
CA ASN A 184 -6.65 -32.97 13.32
C ASN A 184 -5.21 -32.51 13.56
N LYS A 185 -4.70 -31.53 12.79
CA LYS A 185 -3.45 -30.85 13.10
C LYS A 185 -3.73 -29.58 13.88
N HIS A 186 -2.76 -29.18 14.68
CA HIS A 186 -2.86 -27.96 15.46
C HIS A 186 -2.51 -26.73 14.62
N HIS A 187 -3.23 -25.63 14.83
CA HIS A 187 -3.05 -24.31 14.18
C HIS A 187 -1.59 -23.82 14.08
N LYS A 188 -0.71 -24.28 14.98
CA LYS A 188 0.73 -23.98 15.00
C LYS A 188 1.44 -24.23 13.68
N MET A 189 0.95 -25.16 12.85
CA MET A 189 1.55 -25.44 11.55
C MET A 189 1.55 -24.24 10.60
N PHE A 190 0.68 -23.25 10.81
CA PHE A 190 0.62 -22.02 10.02
C PHE A 190 1.43 -20.86 10.63
N CYS A 191 1.99 -21.01 11.82
CA CYS A 191 2.66 -19.94 12.56
C CYS A 191 4.18 -20.03 12.46
N ASP A 192 4.88 -18.92 12.70
CA ASP A 192 6.29 -18.97 13.09
C ASP A 192 6.44 -19.26 14.59
N ASP A 193 7.69 -19.54 14.98
CA ASP A 193 8.05 -19.87 16.36
C ASP A 193 7.81 -18.71 17.34
N SER A 194 7.76 -17.46 16.88
CA SER A 194 7.53 -16.29 17.74
C SER A 194 6.08 -16.17 18.19
N PHE A 195 5.11 -16.57 17.37
CA PHE A 195 3.69 -16.35 17.67
C PHE A 195 3.27 -16.89 19.05
N TYR A 196 3.60 -18.14 19.38
CA TYR A 196 3.23 -18.72 20.69
C TYR A 196 4.11 -18.25 21.85
N ARG A 197 5.33 -17.76 21.57
CA ARG A 197 6.14 -17.09 22.60
C ARG A 197 5.52 -15.76 23.02
N GLU A 198 5.00 -15.02 22.05
CA GLU A 198 4.33 -13.73 22.28
C GLU A 198 2.89 -13.89 22.77
N ASN A 199 2.24 -15.01 22.43
CA ASN A 199 0.84 -15.29 22.76
C ASN A 199 0.66 -16.66 23.44
N PRO A 200 1.29 -16.90 24.61
CA PRO A 200 1.25 -18.21 25.27
C PRO A 200 -0.17 -18.65 25.67
N GLU A 201 -1.02 -17.68 26.02
CA GLU A 201 -2.40 -17.91 26.48
C GLU A 201 -3.46 -17.85 25.35
N PHE A 202 -3.04 -17.90 24.09
CA PHE A 202 -3.92 -17.65 22.94
C PHE A 202 -5.18 -18.53 22.93
N TRP A 203 -5.00 -19.86 22.97
CA TRP A 203 -6.11 -20.81 22.97
C TRP A 203 -6.87 -20.83 24.30
N ARG A 204 -6.18 -20.63 25.43
CA ARG A 204 -6.84 -20.52 26.75
C ARG A 204 -7.81 -19.34 26.80
N ASN A 205 -7.42 -18.20 26.23
CA ASN A 205 -8.28 -17.03 26.13
C ASN A 205 -9.51 -17.30 25.24
N LEU A 206 -9.32 -17.94 24.08
CA LEU A 206 -10.41 -18.31 23.18
C LEU A 206 -11.38 -19.32 23.81
N ALA A 207 -10.85 -20.34 24.49
CA ALA A 207 -11.65 -21.30 25.25
C ALA A 207 -12.39 -20.65 26.43
N GLY A 208 -11.86 -19.55 26.97
CA GLY A 208 -12.54 -18.68 27.94
C GLY A 208 -13.57 -17.72 27.33
N GLY A 209 -13.80 -17.78 26.01
CA GLY A 209 -14.76 -16.94 25.29
C GLY A 209 -14.23 -15.56 24.84
N LYS A 210 -12.94 -15.27 25.05
CA LYS A 210 -12.33 -14.00 24.62
C LYS A 210 -11.94 -14.07 23.15
N LEU A 211 -12.61 -13.29 22.31
CA LEU A 211 -12.27 -13.17 20.89
C LEU A 211 -10.86 -12.59 20.69
N SER A 212 -10.22 -12.93 19.57
CA SER A 212 -8.95 -12.35 19.14
C SER A 212 -9.07 -11.86 17.70
N SER A 213 -8.67 -10.61 17.44
CA SER A 213 -8.69 -10.03 16.10
C SER A 213 -7.42 -9.24 15.83
N GLY A 214 -7.01 -9.17 14.56
CA GLY A 214 -5.81 -8.45 14.15
C GLY A 214 -5.24 -8.94 12.83
N LYS A 215 -4.00 -8.50 12.56
CA LYS A 215 -3.22 -8.91 11.40
C LYS A 215 -2.22 -9.98 11.82
N PHE A 216 -2.28 -11.13 11.19
CA PHE A 216 -1.48 -12.29 11.54
C PHE A 216 -0.62 -12.71 10.35
N LYS A 217 0.70 -12.75 10.58
CA LYS A 217 1.65 -13.38 9.67
C LYS A 217 1.54 -14.90 9.79
N ARG A 218 1.37 -15.59 8.68
CA ARG A 218 1.23 -17.05 8.58
C ARG A 218 2.07 -17.58 7.42
N TYR A 219 2.21 -18.90 7.37
CA TYR A 219 2.95 -19.59 6.33
C TYR A 219 2.06 -20.59 5.59
N ASP A 220 2.12 -20.54 4.26
CA ASP A 220 1.44 -21.49 3.39
C ASP A 220 2.21 -22.83 3.31
N ALA A 221 1.66 -23.82 2.60
CA ALA A 221 2.26 -25.15 2.45
C ALA A 221 3.67 -25.15 1.81
N ARG A 222 4.05 -24.07 1.14
CA ARG A 222 5.37 -23.88 0.50
C ARG A 222 6.32 -23.07 1.38
N GLY A 223 5.90 -22.69 2.58
CA GLY A 223 6.67 -21.83 3.48
C GLY A 223 6.67 -20.36 3.07
N ARG A 224 5.75 -19.91 2.20
CA ARG A 224 5.64 -18.50 1.83
C ARG A 224 4.84 -17.74 2.87
N GLU A 225 5.28 -16.51 3.13
CA GLU A 225 4.61 -15.60 4.06
C GLU A 225 3.27 -15.12 3.51
N ILE A 226 2.22 -15.25 4.31
CA ILE A 226 0.87 -14.78 4.06
C ILE A 226 0.43 -13.89 5.23
N TRP A 227 -0.11 -12.71 4.93
CA TRP A 227 -0.75 -11.87 5.93
C TRP A 227 -2.25 -12.01 5.86
N LEU A 228 -2.85 -12.33 7.01
CA LEU A 228 -4.29 -12.47 7.18
C LEU A 228 -4.80 -11.43 8.16
N GLU A 229 -5.78 -10.63 7.76
CA GLU A 229 -6.61 -9.87 8.69
C GLU A 229 -7.74 -10.78 9.14
N ALA A 230 -7.76 -11.15 10.41
CA ALA A 230 -8.63 -12.21 10.88
C ALA A 230 -9.25 -11.93 12.24
N SER A 231 -10.37 -12.59 12.49
CA SER A 231 -11.01 -12.71 13.81
C SER A 231 -11.18 -14.18 14.16
N TYR A 232 -10.82 -14.55 15.39
CA TYR A 232 -11.03 -15.85 16.00
C TYR A 232 -12.20 -15.72 16.98
N ASN A 233 -13.29 -16.41 16.69
CA ASN A 233 -14.59 -16.22 17.33
C ASN A 233 -15.04 -17.52 18.03
N PRO A 234 -14.98 -17.58 19.36
CA PRO A 234 -15.48 -18.71 20.13
C PRO A 234 -16.99 -18.87 19.96
N VAL A 235 -17.44 -20.10 19.67
CA VAL A 235 -18.86 -20.46 19.48
C VAL A 235 -19.33 -21.26 20.69
N LYS A 236 -20.46 -20.84 21.25
CA LYS A 236 -21.09 -21.45 22.44
C LYS A 236 -22.20 -22.41 22.05
N ASP A 237 -22.40 -23.45 22.85
CA ASP A 237 -23.63 -24.23 22.86
C ASP A 237 -24.76 -23.55 23.67
N ASP A 238 -25.91 -24.20 23.77
CA ASP A 238 -27.09 -23.77 24.52
C ASP A 238 -26.86 -23.69 26.04
N THR A 239 -25.85 -24.38 26.55
CA THR A 239 -25.41 -24.33 27.96
C THR A 239 -24.35 -23.26 28.22
N GLY A 240 -23.87 -22.57 27.18
CA GLY A 240 -22.87 -21.50 27.24
C GLY A 240 -21.42 -21.97 27.19
N ASN A 241 -21.17 -23.27 26.98
CA ASN A 241 -19.82 -23.83 26.86
C ASN A 241 -19.25 -23.58 25.46
N ILE A 242 -17.95 -23.27 25.38
CA ILE A 242 -17.28 -23.10 24.09
C ILE A 242 -17.03 -24.46 23.46
N ILE A 243 -17.69 -24.72 22.33
CA ILE A 243 -17.60 -26.00 21.61
C ILE A 243 -16.65 -25.96 20.43
N LYS A 244 -16.42 -24.77 19.85
CA LYS A 244 -15.47 -24.55 18.75
C LYS A 244 -15.05 -23.10 18.64
N VAL A 245 -14.02 -22.83 17.85
CA VAL A 245 -13.59 -21.48 17.46
C VAL A 245 -13.65 -21.38 15.94
N ILE A 246 -14.42 -20.43 15.42
CA ILE A 246 -14.47 -20.14 13.99
C ILE A 246 -13.59 -18.92 13.71
N LYS A 247 -12.67 -19.07 12.76
CA LYS A 247 -11.84 -17.97 12.26
C LYS A 247 -12.34 -17.52 10.90
N PHE A 248 -12.60 -16.22 10.77
CA PHE A 248 -12.80 -15.56 9.48
C PHE A 248 -11.56 -14.76 9.13
N ALA A 249 -11.07 -14.88 7.89
CA ALA A 249 -9.86 -14.22 7.44
C ALA A 249 -9.99 -13.64 6.03
N THR A 250 -9.38 -12.47 5.85
CA THR A 250 -9.15 -11.83 4.56
C THR A 250 -7.65 -11.78 4.28
N VAL A 251 -7.26 -12.11 3.06
CA VAL A 251 -5.85 -12.02 2.64
C VAL A 251 -5.47 -10.56 2.41
N ILE A 252 -4.40 -10.13 3.06
CA ILE A 252 -3.91 -8.75 2.99
C ILE A 252 -2.41 -8.69 2.68
N THR A 253 -1.81 -9.80 2.20
CA THR A 253 -0.38 -9.91 1.88
C THR A 253 0.09 -8.79 0.98
N ASP A 254 -0.57 -8.55 -0.15
CA ASP A 254 -0.16 -7.50 -1.09
C ASP A 254 -0.22 -6.11 -0.46
N ARG A 255 -1.26 -5.85 0.34
CA ARG A 255 -1.43 -4.57 1.06
C ARG A 255 -0.32 -4.33 2.07
N VAL A 256 0.05 -5.36 2.84
CA VAL A 256 1.14 -5.27 3.83
C VAL A 256 2.48 -5.09 3.12
N MET A 257 2.77 -5.90 2.09
CA MET A 257 4.01 -5.83 1.33
C MET A 257 4.16 -4.52 0.58
N GLN A 258 3.07 -3.94 0.07
CA GLN A 258 3.07 -2.62 -0.54
C GLN A 258 3.39 -1.54 0.51
N ALA A 259 2.74 -1.57 1.68
CA ALA A 259 3.03 -0.63 2.75
C ALA A 259 4.50 -0.71 3.23
N MET A 260 5.06 -1.92 3.35
CA MET A 260 6.47 -2.11 3.68
C MET A 260 7.40 -1.53 2.61
N ARG A 261 7.12 -1.78 1.32
CA ARG A 261 7.89 -1.20 0.20
C ARG A 261 7.82 0.32 0.19
N THR A 262 6.65 0.91 0.41
CA THR A 262 6.48 2.36 0.49
C THR A 262 7.29 2.95 1.65
N LYS A 263 7.26 2.32 2.83
CA LYS A 263 8.06 2.75 3.98
C LYS A 263 9.56 2.68 3.70
N GLN A 264 10.03 1.61 3.07
CA GLN A 264 11.44 1.46 2.71
C GLN A 264 11.87 2.49 1.67
N ALA A 265 11.06 2.73 0.63
CA ALA A 265 11.33 3.74 -0.38
C ALA A 265 11.38 5.16 0.21
N ALA A 266 10.47 5.47 1.14
CA ALA A 266 10.49 6.71 1.90
C ALA A 266 11.80 6.87 2.69
N GLN A 267 12.23 5.84 3.44
CA GLN A 267 13.50 5.89 4.17
C GLN A 267 14.70 6.14 3.25
N ILE A 268 14.79 5.45 2.12
CA ILE A 268 15.86 5.65 1.14
C ILE A 268 15.86 7.08 0.60
N ALA A 269 14.67 7.62 0.29
CA ALA A 269 14.52 8.99 -0.19
C ALA A 269 14.97 10.01 0.86
N HIS A 270 14.61 9.81 2.14
CA HIS A 270 15.05 10.64 3.25
C HIS A 270 16.57 10.64 3.39
N ASP A 271 17.20 9.46 3.41
CA ASP A 271 18.65 9.33 3.58
C ASP A 271 19.41 9.96 2.39
N THR A 272 18.90 9.76 1.17
CA THR A 272 19.44 10.38 -0.06
C THR A 272 19.33 11.90 -0.02
N ALA A 273 18.21 12.43 0.44
CA ALA A 273 18.01 13.88 0.58
C ALA A 273 18.93 14.48 1.64
N LEU A 274 19.11 13.81 2.78
CA LEU A 274 20.04 14.25 3.81
C LEU A 274 21.50 14.27 3.30
N GLN A 275 21.89 13.25 2.53
CA GLN A 275 23.21 13.23 1.89
C GLN A 275 23.36 14.37 0.87
N THR A 276 22.32 14.63 0.08
CA THR A 276 22.31 15.72 -0.91
C THR A 276 22.44 17.09 -0.24
N PHE A 277 21.74 17.31 0.88
CA PHE A 277 21.86 18.52 1.69
C PHE A 277 23.30 18.74 2.17
N ASN A 278 23.92 17.70 2.75
CA ASN A 278 25.30 17.79 3.23
C ASN A 278 26.31 18.08 2.10
N ILE A 279 26.12 17.49 0.92
CA ILE A 279 26.95 17.76 -0.26
C ILE A 279 26.77 19.20 -0.74
N ALA A 280 25.54 19.72 -0.75
CA ALA A 280 25.26 21.10 -1.13
C ALA A 280 25.94 22.10 -0.17
N GLU A 281 25.87 21.86 1.14
CA GLU A 281 26.58 22.69 2.15
C GLU A 281 28.11 22.67 1.96
N GLN A 282 28.70 21.51 1.64
CA GLN A 282 30.11 21.44 1.26
C GLN A 282 30.40 22.23 -0.02
N GLY A 283 29.54 22.11 -1.03
CA GLY A 283 29.63 22.86 -2.28
C GLY A 283 29.63 24.38 -2.07
N LYS A 284 28.78 24.87 -1.17
CA LYS A 284 28.68 26.28 -0.78
C LYS A 284 29.97 26.79 -0.14
N SER A 285 30.58 25.99 0.74
CA SER A 285 31.90 26.30 1.32
C SER A 285 32.99 26.42 0.24
N HIS A 286 33.06 25.47 -0.70
CA HIS A 286 34.01 25.51 -1.81
C HIS A 286 33.79 26.69 -2.76
N ILE A 287 32.54 27.09 -2.97
CA ILE A 287 32.18 28.28 -3.73
C ILE A 287 32.68 29.55 -3.03
N GLY A 288 32.51 29.65 -1.71
CA GLY A 288 33.05 30.74 -0.90
C GLY A 288 34.57 30.88 -1.08
N PHE A 289 35.29 29.78 -0.91
CA PHE A 289 36.74 29.74 -1.13
C PHE A 289 37.15 30.18 -2.56
N SER A 290 36.36 29.80 -3.57
CA SER A 290 36.64 30.16 -4.97
C SER A 290 36.43 31.66 -5.25
N LEU A 291 35.46 32.30 -4.57
CA LEU A 291 35.26 33.75 -4.64
C LEU A 291 36.41 34.51 -3.99
N ASP A 292 36.88 34.05 -2.84
CA ASP A 292 38.04 34.64 -2.15
C ASP A 292 39.29 34.57 -3.05
N LEU A 293 39.53 33.43 -3.69
CA LEU A 293 40.64 33.26 -4.63
C LEU A 293 40.53 34.19 -5.86
N ALA A 294 39.34 34.39 -6.41
CA ALA A 294 39.12 35.33 -7.52
C ALA A 294 39.40 36.78 -7.11
N SER A 295 39.05 37.15 -5.86
CA SER A 295 39.40 38.45 -5.29
C SER A 295 40.91 38.63 -5.16
N GLU A 296 41.61 37.62 -4.62
CA GLU A 296 43.07 37.62 -4.44
C GLU A 296 43.81 37.74 -5.79
N ILE A 297 43.31 37.06 -6.83
CA ILE A 297 43.85 37.19 -8.21
C ILE A 297 43.70 38.64 -8.70
N SER A 298 42.54 39.25 -8.50
CA SER A 298 42.27 40.63 -8.94
C SER A 298 43.19 41.63 -8.23
N GLU A 299 43.42 41.45 -6.92
CA GLU A 299 44.39 42.25 -6.17
C GLU A 299 45.82 42.07 -6.69
N THR A 300 46.22 40.83 -6.97
CA THR A 300 47.55 40.50 -7.53
C THR A 300 47.74 41.11 -8.93
N VAL A 301 46.71 41.11 -9.78
CA VAL A 301 46.72 41.76 -11.09
C VAL A 301 46.93 43.27 -10.94
N LEU A 302 46.18 43.93 -10.05
CA LEU A 302 46.34 45.36 -9.78
C LEU A 302 47.77 45.70 -9.31
N ALA A 303 48.32 44.91 -8.39
CA ALA A 303 49.69 45.08 -7.90
C ALA A 303 50.73 44.87 -9.03
N THR A 304 50.52 43.87 -9.88
CA THR A 304 51.44 43.56 -10.99
C THR A 304 51.41 44.66 -12.05
N ASN A 305 50.22 45.21 -12.37
CA ASN A 305 50.08 46.36 -13.27
C ASN A 305 50.90 47.57 -12.78
N GLN A 306 50.91 47.85 -11.47
CA GLN A 306 51.72 48.93 -10.90
C GLN A 306 53.24 48.69 -11.04
N VAL A 307 53.69 47.43 -10.92
CA VAL A 307 55.11 47.07 -11.13
C VAL A 307 55.51 47.24 -12.59
N ILE A 308 54.67 46.76 -13.50
CA ILE A 308 54.90 46.82 -14.95
C ILE A 308 54.91 48.26 -15.45
N GLN A 309 54.03 49.12 -14.93
CA GLN A 309 54.05 50.54 -15.26
C GLN A 309 55.37 51.21 -14.85
N ARG A 310 55.85 50.92 -13.64
CA ARG A 310 57.17 51.41 -13.16
C ARG A 310 58.32 50.91 -14.03
N LEU A 311 58.29 49.65 -14.48
CA LEU A 311 59.29 49.10 -15.39
C LEU A 311 59.28 49.80 -16.76
N SER A 312 58.09 50.07 -17.31
CA SER A 312 57.93 50.85 -18.54
C SER A 312 58.55 52.24 -18.39
N ASP A 313 58.27 52.93 -17.28
CA ASP A 313 58.77 54.28 -17.03
C ASP A 313 60.30 54.30 -16.86
N GLN A 314 60.86 53.33 -16.11
CA GLN A 314 62.31 53.15 -16.00
C GLN A 314 62.96 52.86 -17.36
N ALA A 315 62.36 52.02 -18.20
CA ALA A 315 62.88 51.74 -19.53
C ALA A 315 62.88 52.99 -20.43
N LYS A 316 61.85 53.85 -20.33
CA LYS A 316 61.82 55.16 -21.03
C LYS A 316 62.91 56.10 -20.54
N GLU A 317 63.16 56.18 -19.23
CA GLU A 317 64.26 56.97 -18.67
C GLU A 317 65.62 56.49 -19.20
N ILE A 318 65.87 55.17 -19.19
CA ILE A 318 67.11 54.60 -19.73
C ILE A 318 67.23 54.93 -21.23
N SER A 319 66.16 54.83 -22.01
CA SER A 319 66.15 55.19 -23.44
C SER A 319 66.58 56.64 -23.67
N SER A 320 66.10 57.57 -22.83
CA SER A 320 66.50 58.98 -22.86
C SER A 320 67.99 59.16 -22.52
N MET A 321 68.48 58.51 -21.46
CA MET A 321 69.89 58.55 -21.08
C MET A 321 70.80 58.00 -22.19
N VAL A 322 70.43 56.88 -22.81
CA VAL A 322 71.18 56.27 -23.93
C VAL A 322 71.24 57.21 -25.12
N THR A 323 70.14 57.90 -25.44
CA THR A 323 70.08 58.91 -26.51
C THR A 323 71.01 60.09 -26.22
N MET A 324 71.03 60.57 -24.96
CA MET A 324 71.94 61.63 -24.52
C MET A 324 73.41 61.20 -24.63
N ILE A 325 73.77 60.01 -24.15
CA ILE A 325 75.14 59.49 -24.22
C ILE A 325 75.58 59.33 -25.68
N ARG A 326 74.69 58.87 -26.57
CA ARG A 326 74.97 58.78 -28.01
C ARG A 326 75.28 60.17 -28.60
N SER A 327 74.47 61.18 -28.27
CA SER A 327 74.72 62.56 -28.69
C SER A 327 76.06 63.08 -28.19
N VAL A 328 76.43 62.79 -26.94
CA VAL A 328 77.74 63.16 -26.37
C VAL A 328 78.89 62.45 -27.11
N ALA A 329 78.73 61.16 -27.42
CA ALA A 329 79.71 60.40 -28.18
C ALA A 329 79.90 60.96 -29.60
N GLU A 330 78.81 61.33 -30.29
CA GLU A 330 78.86 61.96 -31.61
C GLU A 330 79.58 63.32 -31.58
N GLN A 331 79.26 64.16 -30.59
CA GLN A 331 79.97 65.43 -30.37
C GLN A 331 81.45 65.22 -30.06
N THR A 332 81.77 64.25 -29.21
CA THR A 332 83.16 63.91 -28.86
C THR A 332 83.93 63.42 -30.09
N ASN A 333 83.29 62.65 -30.95
CA ASN A 333 83.86 62.19 -32.22
C ASN A 333 84.17 63.36 -33.17
N LEU A 334 83.28 64.36 -33.24
CA LEU A 334 83.50 65.60 -34.02
C LEU A 334 84.64 66.45 -33.44
N LEU A 335 84.70 66.59 -32.11
CA LEU A 335 85.80 67.30 -31.43
C LEU A 335 87.15 66.62 -31.67
N ALA A 336 87.19 65.28 -31.58
CA ALA A 336 88.38 64.49 -31.86
C ALA A 336 88.83 64.62 -33.32
N LEU A 337 87.89 64.66 -34.27
CA LEU A 337 88.18 64.92 -35.68
C LEU A 337 88.82 66.30 -35.87
N ASN A 338 88.27 67.34 -35.25
CA ASN A 338 88.83 68.69 -35.31
C ASN A 338 90.24 68.75 -34.69
N ALA A 339 90.46 68.06 -33.56
CA ALA A 339 91.77 67.96 -32.92
C ALA A 339 92.79 67.22 -33.80
N ALA A 340 92.38 66.16 -34.50
CA ALA A 340 93.24 65.44 -35.45
C ALA A 340 93.64 66.33 -36.64
N ILE A 341 92.71 67.16 -37.15
CA ILE A 341 93.00 68.14 -38.21
C ILE A 341 94.03 69.18 -37.73
N GLU A 342 93.85 69.76 -36.54
CA GLU A 342 94.76 70.77 -36.01
C GLU A 342 96.14 70.17 -35.67
N ALA A 343 96.17 68.92 -35.18
CA ALA A 343 97.41 68.17 -34.95
C ALA A 343 98.17 67.92 -36.27
N ALA A 344 97.47 67.60 -37.36
CA ALA A 344 98.08 67.48 -38.69
C ALA A 344 98.63 68.83 -39.19
N ARG A 345 97.93 69.93 -38.87
CA ARG A 345 98.31 71.30 -39.24
C ARG A 345 99.56 71.80 -38.51
N ALA A 346 99.78 71.35 -37.28
CA ALA A 346 100.95 71.68 -36.47
C ALA A 346 102.25 70.91 -36.82
N GLY A 347 102.19 69.96 -37.77
CA GLY A 347 103.36 69.23 -38.27
C GLY A 347 104.04 68.35 -37.20
N GLU A 348 105.38 68.39 -37.12
CA GLU A 348 106.17 67.59 -36.16
C GLU A 348 105.80 67.89 -34.69
N ALA A 349 105.38 69.12 -34.35
CA ALA A 349 104.95 69.49 -33.00
C ALA A 349 103.57 68.91 -32.61
N GLY A 350 102.75 68.50 -33.58
CA GLY A 350 101.40 67.96 -33.38
C GLY A 350 101.31 66.44 -33.24
N ARG A 351 102.41 65.70 -33.44
CA ARG A 351 102.42 64.22 -33.45
C ARG A 351 101.82 63.57 -32.20
N GLY A 352 102.15 64.08 -31.02
CA GLY A 352 101.59 63.58 -29.75
C GLY A 352 100.09 63.85 -29.62
N PHE A 353 99.63 65.02 -30.10
CA PHE A 353 98.21 65.38 -30.13
C PHE A 353 97.40 64.53 -31.11
N ALA A 354 97.99 64.16 -32.26
CA ALA A 354 97.33 63.31 -33.26
C ALA A 354 96.97 61.92 -32.69
N VAL A 355 97.89 61.31 -31.93
CA VAL A 355 97.65 60.00 -31.29
C VAL A 355 96.51 60.08 -30.27
N VAL A 356 96.48 61.13 -29.44
CA VAL A 356 95.40 61.34 -28.46
C VAL A 356 94.07 61.59 -29.18
N ALA A 357 94.06 62.38 -30.26
CA ALA A 357 92.85 62.65 -31.03
C ALA A 357 92.27 61.38 -31.66
N ASP A 358 93.11 60.50 -32.23
CA ASP A 358 92.67 59.22 -32.78
C ASP A 358 92.14 58.27 -31.70
N GLU A 359 92.76 58.24 -30.51
CA GLU A 359 92.28 57.42 -29.38
C GLU A 359 90.91 57.90 -28.88
N VAL A 360 90.73 59.23 -28.72
CA VAL A 360 89.44 59.82 -28.33
C VAL A 360 88.37 59.55 -29.39
N ARG A 361 88.73 59.62 -30.68
CA ARG A 361 87.82 59.29 -31.79
C ARG A 361 87.38 57.82 -31.74
N SER A 362 88.32 56.91 -31.54
CA SER A 362 88.06 55.47 -31.39
C SER A 362 87.14 55.20 -30.19
N LEU A 363 87.42 55.81 -29.04
CA LEU A 363 86.60 55.71 -27.83
C LEU A 363 85.18 56.24 -28.04
N ALA A 364 85.03 57.37 -28.73
CA ALA A 364 83.74 57.95 -29.07
C ALA A 364 82.94 57.02 -30.00
N SER A 365 83.57 56.44 -31.03
CA SER A 365 82.94 55.47 -31.92
C SER A 365 82.49 54.21 -31.17
N ARG A 366 83.33 53.67 -30.26
CA ARG A 366 82.98 52.51 -29.44
C ARG A 366 81.82 52.81 -28.49
N THR A 367 81.79 54.02 -27.91
CA THR A 367 80.69 54.49 -27.05
C THR A 367 79.38 54.59 -27.84
N SER A 368 79.42 55.12 -29.07
CA SER A 368 78.24 55.21 -29.93
C SER A 368 77.71 53.82 -30.34
N ALA A 369 78.60 52.89 -30.66
CA ALA A 369 78.21 51.50 -30.92
C ALA A 369 77.57 50.83 -29.69
N ALA A 370 78.18 50.97 -28.51
CA ALA A 370 77.66 50.39 -27.27
C ALA A 370 76.29 50.99 -26.89
N THR A 371 76.11 52.31 -27.02
CA THR A 371 74.81 52.95 -26.77
C THR A 371 73.72 52.48 -27.74
N ASN A 372 74.05 52.24 -29.02
CA ASN A 372 73.11 51.67 -29.97
C ASN A 372 72.64 50.26 -29.57
N ASP A 373 73.55 49.42 -29.06
CA ASP A 373 73.18 48.09 -28.58
C ASP A 373 72.33 48.14 -27.30
N ILE A 374 72.62 49.07 -26.37
CA ILE A 374 71.76 49.31 -25.21
C ILE A 374 70.36 49.77 -25.66
N ALA A 375 70.28 50.67 -26.65
CA ALA A 375 68.99 51.14 -27.18
C ALA A 375 68.13 49.98 -27.71
N LYS A 376 68.73 49.01 -28.41
CA LYS A 376 68.02 47.80 -28.87
C LYS A 376 67.51 46.95 -27.70
N VAL A 377 68.30 46.77 -26.64
CA VAL A 377 67.89 46.01 -25.45
C VAL A 377 66.72 46.70 -24.75
N VAL A 378 66.79 48.03 -24.58
CA VAL A 378 65.71 48.81 -23.97
C VAL A 378 64.42 48.74 -24.80
N ALA A 379 64.52 48.85 -26.12
CA ALA A 379 63.37 48.71 -27.01
C ALA A 379 62.71 47.32 -26.88
N ARG A 380 63.52 46.26 -26.78
CA ARG A 380 63.02 44.90 -26.54
C ARG A 380 62.35 44.75 -25.18
N ASN A 381 62.89 45.36 -24.14
CA ASN A 381 62.28 45.35 -22.81
C ASN A 381 60.93 46.06 -22.79
N LEU A 382 60.78 47.17 -23.53
CA LEU A 382 59.49 47.84 -23.68
C LEU A 382 58.45 46.94 -24.37
N ASP A 383 58.83 46.26 -25.45
CA ASP A 383 57.96 45.30 -26.15
C ASP A 383 57.52 44.14 -25.24
N VAL A 384 58.43 43.57 -24.45
CA VAL A 384 58.10 42.53 -23.46
C VAL A 384 57.15 43.06 -22.38
N THR A 385 57.35 44.31 -21.96
CA THR A 385 56.51 44.96 -20.93
C THR A 385 55.07 45.14 -21.46
N ASP A 386 54.90 45.53 -22.72
CA ASP A 386 53.60 45.63 -23.39
C ASP A 386 52.92 44.25 -23.52
N GLN A 387 53.67 43.21 -23.88
CA GLN A 387 53.15 41.83 -23.94
C GLN A 387 52.67 41.35 -22.57
N VAL A 388 53.40 41.65 -21.50
CA VAL A 388 53.00 41.31 -20.12
C VAL A 388 51.74 42.09 -19.71
N MET A 389 51.61 43.37 -20.06
CA MET A 389 50.36 44.12 -19.80
C MET A 389 49.15 43.49 -20.48
N GLN A 390 49.29 43.05 -21.74
CA GLN A 390 48.20 42.37 -22.45
C GLN A 390 47.80 41.06 -21.75
N ALA A 391 48.79 40.27 -21.31
CA ALA A 391 48.54 39.04 -20.57
C ALA A 391 47.82 39.29 -19.24
N ILE A 392 48.22 40.33 -18.48
CA ILE A 392 47.60 40.70 -17.21
C ILE A 392 46.14 41.15 -17.40
N ASN A 393 45.86 41.98 -18.41
CA ASN A 393 44.49 42.41 -18.72
C ASN A 393 43.59 41.22 -19.12
N SER A 394 44.14 40.21 -19.79
CA SER A 394 43.44 38.97 -20.10
C SER A 394 43.12 38.16 -18.84
N ILE A 395 44.08 38.06 -17.90
CA ILE A 395 43.89 37.40 -16.60
C ILE A 395 42.80 38.09 -15.77
N ASP A 396 42.78 39.43 -15.74
CA ASP A 396 41.75 40.21 -15.05
C ASP A 396 40.34 39.91 -15.60
N GLY A 397 40.20 39.95 -16.93
CA GLY A 397 38.94 39.63 -17.60
C GLY A 397 38.47 38.20 -17.33
N LEU A 398 39.38 37.22 -17.35
CA LEU A 398 39.08 35.83 -17.01
C LEU A 398 38.68 35.67 -15.54
N SER A 399 39.36 36.35 -14.62
CA SER A 399 39.05 36.34 -13.19
C SER A 399 37.65 36.89 -12.92
N SER A 400 37.31 38.02 -13.55
CA SER A 400 35.98 38.64 -13.44
C SER A 400 34.87 37.71 -13.95
N GLN A 401 35.04 37.12 -15.15
CA GLN A 401 34.08 36.14 -15.68
C GLN A 401 33.96 34.88 -14.81
N ASN A 402 35.06 34.44 -14.21
CA ASN A 402 35.06 33.31 -13.29
C ASN A 402 34.25 33.64 -12.03
N GLY A 403 34.41 34.85 -11.48
CA GLY A 403 33.60 35.34 -10.35
C GLY A 403 32.10 35.32 -10.66
N GLU A 404 31.68 35.83 -11.82
CA GLU A 404 30.26 35.80 -12.25
C GLU A 404 29.71 34.37 -12.33
N LYS A 405 30.47 33.43 -12.91
CA LYS A 405 30.07 32.02 -12.99
C LYS A 405 29.96 31.35 -11.61
N ILE A 406 30.87 31.69 -10.69
CA ILE A 406 30.82 31.17 -9.31
C ILE A 406 29.56 31.68 -8.59
N VAL A 407 29.16 32.93 -8.80
CA VAL A 407 27.90 33.46 -8.25
C VAL A 407 26.69 32.69 -8.78
N GLN A 408 26.66 32.37 -10.08
CA GLN A 408 25.59 31.54 -10.66
C GLN A 408 25.57 30.13 -10.06
N LEU A 409 26.74 29.50 -9.90
CA LEU A 409 26.87 28.20 -9.24
C LEU A 409 26.37 28.25 -7.78
N SER A 410 26.61 29.35 -7.07
CA SER A 410 26.12 29.56 -5.70
C SER A 410 24.60 29.48 -5.63
N SER A 411 23.90 30.12 -6.57
CA SER A 411 22.44 30.05 -6.67
C SER A 411 21.94 28.62 -6.88
N ILE A 412 22.59 27.87 -7.78
CA ILE A 412 22.20 26.47 -8.07
C ILE A 412 22.38 25.59 -6.84
N ILE A 413 23.48 25.76 -6.10
CA ILE A 413 23.74 25.01 -4.88
C ILE A 413 22.71 25.34 -3.79
N MET A 414 22.32 26.60 -3.64
CA MET A 414 21.24 27.00 -2.73
C MET A 414 19.89 26.36 -3.09
N ASP A 415 19.58 26.25 -4.38
CA ASP A 415 18.35 25.58 -4.83
C ASP A 415 18.39 24.07 -4.55
N ILE A 416 19.56 23.42 -4.71
CA ILE A 416 19.76 22.01 -4.35
C ILE A 416 19.63 21.81 -2.83
N GLU A 417 20.24 22.67 -2.02
CA GLU A 417 20.16 22.66 -0.55
C GLU A 417 18.69 22.73 -0.10
N LYS A 418 17.94 23.71 -0.65
CA LYS A 418 16.52 23.90 -0.36
C LYS A 418 15.67 22.70 -0.80
N GLY A 419 15.85 22.21 -2.03
CA GLY A 419 15.08 21.07 -2.54
C GLY A 419 15.34 19.79 -1.72
N ALA A 420 16.58 19.56 -1.30
CA ALA A 420 16.91 18.45 -0.41
C ALA A 420 16.23 18.59 0.95
N GLN A 421 16.20 19.79 1.53
CA GLN A 421 15.52 20.06 2.80
C GLN A 421 14.01 19.85 2.72
N GLU A 422 13.37 20.28 1.63
CA GLU A 422 11.93 20.07 1.38
C GLU A 422 11.57 18.57 1.30
N VAL A 423 12.43 17.77 0.66
CA VAL A 423 12.26 16.30 0.59
C VAL A 423 12.38 15.68 1.97
N VAL A 424 13.38 16.06 2.78
CA VAL A 424 13.55 15.58 4.15
C VAL A 424 12.28 15.86 4.96
N GLN A 425 11.79 17.10 4.96
CA GLN A 425 10.57 17.50 5.68
C GLN A 425 9.34 16.73 5.21
N SER A 426 9.18 16.56 3.89
CA SER A 426 8.03 15.85 3.32
C SER A 426 8.02 14.38 3.69
N VAL A 427 9.18 13.72 3.68
CA VAL A 427 9.27 12.31 4.07
C VAL A 427 9.07 12.13 5.57
N SER A 428 9.61 13.02 6.41
CA SER A 428 9.39 12.99 7.86
C SER A 428 7.92 13.16 8.24
N ALA A 429 7.11 13.84 7.41
CA ALA A 429 5.68 13.97 7.63
C ALA A 429 4.86 12.70 7.29
N ILE A 430 5.44 11.76 6.56
CA ILE A 430 4.80 10.48 6.17
C ILE A 430 5.11 9.36 7.18
N GLN A 431 6.20 9.49 7.94
CA GLN A 431 6.60 8.58 9.02
C GLN A 431 5.84 8.86 10.30
#